data_AF-A0A5P9EY66-F1
#
_entry.id   AF-A0A5P9EY66-F1
#
_cell.length_a   1.000
_cell.length_b   1.000
_cell.length_c   1.000
_cell.angle_alpha   90.00
_cell.angle_beta   90.00
_cell.angle_gamma   90.00
#
_symmetry.space_group_name_H-M   'P 1'
#
loop_
_entity.id
_entity.type
_entity.pdbx_description
1 polymer ?
#
loop_
_entity_poly.entity_id
_entity_poly.type
_entity_poly.pdbx_seq_one_letter_code
_entity_poly.pdbx_strand_id
1 'polypeptide(L)'
;MIKNTLLLFSAVLLTACVSNPPVLVPDSLNNDSISAVGMTCSSPHQLSQDCSGLSGPTKKISISGMKMKVAGSSDGTVIVMFGSSSMSPNMQEINTSYELIKRELVASKIGIIKVTPVISSNILFGYAIETDKPAYELISKKNS
;
A
#
# COMPACT_ATOMS: atom_id res chain seq x y z
N MET A 1 17.29 -68.09 4.03
CA MET A 1 17.06 -67.42 5.34
C MET A 1 18.32 -66.61 5.61
N ILE A 2 18.35 -65.28 5.58
CA ILE A 2 17.56 -64.28 6.32
C ILE A 2 17.42 -63.02 5.44
N LYS A 3 16.27 -62.34 5.57
CA LYS A 3 15.77 -61.26 4.70
C LYS A 3 16.52 -59.94 4.91
N ASN A 4 17.04 -59.36 3.83
CA ASN A 4 17.55 -57.99 3.78
C ASN A 4 16.40 -56.99 3.71
N THR A 5 16.38 -56.10 4.70
CA THR A 5 16.30 -54.64 4.57
C THR A 5 15.29 -54.07 3.57
N LEU A 6 14.14 -53.61 4.08
CA LEU A 6 13.36 -52.57 3.44
C LEU A 6 12.77 -51.63 4.51
N LEU A 7 13.62 -50.75 5.05
CA LEU A 7 13.19 -49.56 5.78
C LEU A 7 12.66 -48.57 4.74
N LEU A 8 11.34 -48.54 4.54
CA LEU A 8 10.67 -47.49 3.78
C LEU A 8 10.84 -46.17 4.55
N PHE A 9 11.78 -45.35 4.09
CA PHE A 9 11.90 -43.94 4.47
C PHE A 9 10.70 -43.18 3.92
N SER A 10 9.71 -42.90 4.77
CA SER A 10 8.70 -41.87 4.54
C SER A 10 9.35 -40.49 4.53
N ALA A 11 9.91 -40.10 3.38
CA ALA A 11 10.30 -38.73 3.10
C ALA A 11 9.02 -37.90 2.82
N VAL A 12 8.37 -37.46 3.89
CA VAL A 12 7.30 -36.45 3.84
C VAL A 12 7.94 -35.17 3.32
N LEU A 13 7.68 -34.86 2.05
CA LEU A 13 7.97 -33.59 1.41
C LEU A 13 7.17 -32.50 2.15
N LEU A 14 7.80 -31.89 3.16
CA LEU A 14 7.40 -30.61 3.74
C LEU A 14 7.58 -29.53 2.67
N THR A 15 6.64 -29.43 1.74
CA THR A 15 6.44 -28.21 0.96
C THR A 15 5.97 -27.13 1.94
N ALA A 16 6.91 -26.44 2.57
CA ALA A 16 6.62 -25.25 3.33
C ALA A 16 5.95 -24.26 2.37
N CYS A 17 4.69 -23.91 2.62
CA CYS A 17 4.04 -22.78 1.97
C CYS A 17 4.78 -21.52 2.42
N VAL A 18 5.81 -21.13 1.67
CA VAL A 18 6.47 -19.83 1.85
C VAL A 18 5.45 -18.81 1.35
N SER A 19 4.82 -18.09 2.28
CA SER A 19 4.01 -16.93 1.94
C SER A 19 4.92 -15.90 1.29
N ASN A 20 4.83 -15.74 -0.03
CA ASN A 20 5.62 -14.73 -0.72
C ASN A 20 5.19 -13.34 -0.22
N PRO A 21 6.14 -12.46 0.10
CA PRO A 21 5.83 -11.09 0.49
C PRO A 21 5.13 -10.35 -0.67
N PRO A 22 4.37 -9.28 -0.37
CA PRO A 22 3.73 -8.50 -1.41
C PRO A 22 4.77 -7.84 -2.34
N VAL A 23 4.46 -7.78 -3.63
CA VAL A 23 5.24 -7.04 -4.63
C VAL A 23 4.98 -5.54 -4.46
N LEU A 24 6.03 -4.81 -4.11
CA LEU A 24 5.97 -3.38 -3.84
C LEU A 24 6.53 -2.56 -5.01
N VAL A 25 6.19 -1.27 -5.03
CA VAL A 25 6.78 -0.32 -5.99
C VAL A 25 8.25 -0.03 -5.63
N PRO A 26 9.14 0.18 -6.62
CA PRO A 26 10.56 0.40 -6.39
C PRO A 26 10.87 1.51 -5.36
N ASP A 27 10.08 2.58 -5.39
CA ASP A 27 10.25 3.75 -4.50
C ASP A 27 10.01 3.42 -3.01
N SER A 28 9.43 2.27 -2.71
CA SER A 28 9.09 1.84 -1.34
C SER A 28 9.95 0.70 -0.78
N LEU A 29 10.82 0.09 -1.59
CA LEU A 29 11.53 -1.16 -1.23
C LEU A 29 12.48 -1.02 -0.02
N ASN A 30 12.96 0.19 0.25
CA ASN A 30 13.89 0.47 1.35
C ASN A 30 13.22 1.13 2.56
N ASN A 31 11.88 1.21 2.58
CA ASN A 31 11.13 1.82 3.66
C ASN A 31 10.36 0.75 4.46
N ASP A 32 10.43 0.84 5.78
CA ASP A 32 9.63 -0.02 6.66
C ASP A 32 8.14 0.17 6.40
N SER A 33 7.38 -0.91 6.41
CA SER A 33 5.93 -0.85 6.23
C SER A 33 5.21 -0.34 7.47
N ILE A 34 4.10 0.37 7.26
CA ILE A 34 3.15 0.71 8.32
C ILE A 34 2.07 -0.37 8.38
N SER A 35 1.69 -0.77 9.60
CA SER A 35 0.57 -1.68 9.81
C SER A 35 -0.76 -1.02 9.42
N ALA A 36 -1.49 -1.59 8.47
CA ALA A 36 -2.81 -1.07 8.07
C ALA A 36 -3.83 -1.10 9.22
N VAL A 37 -3.73 -2.09 10.12
CA VAL A 37 -4.63 -2.23 11.29
C VAL A 37 -4.22 -1.29 12.43
N GLY A 38 -2.93 -1.01 12.56
CA GLY A 38 -2.40 -0.08 13.57
C GLY A 38 -2.45 1.39 13.17
N MET A 39 -2.64 1.68 11.87
CA MET A 39 -2.70 3.04 11.37
C MET A 39 -4.02 3.71 11.76
N THR A 40 -3.93 4.96 12.23
CA THR A 40 -5.07 5.81 12.55
C THR A 40 -4.92 7.15 11.83
N CYS A 41 -5.92 8.02 11.91
CA CYS A 41 -5.76 9.38 11.39
C CYS A 41 -4.65 10.14 12.14
N SER A 42 -4.46 9.88 13.44
CA SER A 42 -3.47 10.63 14.22
C SER A 42 -2.06 10.04 14.16
N SER A 43 -1.90 8.78 13.74
CA SER A 43 -0.60 8.08 13.76
C SER A 43 -0.44 7.13 12.56
N PRO A 44 0.72 7.13 11.88
CA PRO A 44 1.93 7.91 12.18
C PRO A 44 1.97 9.29 11.52
N HIS A 45 1.05 9.59 10.60
CA HIS A 45 1.17 10.74 9.69
C HIS A 45 0.25 11.93 9.98
N GLN A 46 -0.52 11.93 11.09
CA GLN A 46 -1.42 13.02 11.48
C GLN A 46 -2.31 13.53 10.32
N LEU A 47 -3.01 12.59 9.68
CA LEU A 47 -3.98 12.83 8.62
C LEU A 47 -5.20 13.56 9.18
N SER A 48 -5.42 14.80 8.76
CA SER A 48 -6.56 15.62 9.17
C SER A 48 -7.56 15.88 8.04
N GLN A 49 -7.22 15.52 6.80
CA GLN A 49 -8.05 15.73 5.62
C GLN A 49 -8.55 14.39 5.09
N ASP A 50 -9.88 14.27 4.93
CA ASP A 50 -10.57 13.08 4.42
C ASP A 50 -10.07 11.75 5.02
N CYS A 51 -9.94 11.74 6.35
CA CYS A 51 -9.57 10.56 7.13
C CYS A 51 -10.67 10.24 8.15
N SER A 52 -11.01 8.95 8.25
CA SER A 52 -11.86 8.40 9.31
C SER A 52 -11.02 7.56 10.25
N GLY A 53 -11.14 7.79 11.56
CA GLY A 53 -10.36 7.08 12.57
C GLY A 53 -10.56 5.56 12.55
N LEU A 54 -11.66 5.08 11.97
CA LEU A 54 -11.98 3.65 11.87
C LEU A 54 -11.59 3.04 10.51
N SER A 55 -11.75 3.78 9.42
CA SER A 55 -11.61 3.23 8.05
C SER A 55 -10.45 3.81 7.26
N GLY A 56 -9.66 4.71 7.85
CA GLY A 56 -8.56 5.39 7.17
C GLY A 56 -9.05 6.37 6.09
N PRO A 57 -8.39 6.43 4.92
CA PRO A 57 -8.76 7.32 3.82
C PRO A 57 -10.22 7.23 3.38
N THR A 58 -10.90 8.37 3.26
CA THR A 58 -12.32 8.44 2.88
C THR A 58 -12.58 9.12 1.54
N LYS A 59 -11.69 9.99 1.05
CA LYS A 59 -11.90 10.68 -0.24
C LYS A 59 -11.78 9.71 -1.38
N LYS A 60 -12.87 9.45 -2.08
CA LYS A 60 -12.83 8.68 -3.33
C LYS A 60 -12.35 9.59 -4.44
N ILE A 61 -11.39 9.10 -5.23
CA ILE A 61 -10.91 9.75 -6.45
C ILE A 61 -10.84 8.71 -7.59
N SER A 62 -10.74 9.22 -8.81
CA SER A 62 -10.50 8.42 -10.01
C SER A 62 -9.43 9.10 -10.86
N ILE A 63 -8.41 8.34 -11.24
CA ILE A 63 -7.38 8.77 -12.19
C ILE A 63 -7.36 7.74 -13.32
N SER A 64 -7.66 8.15 -14.54
CA SER A 64 -7.72 7.26 -15.70
C SER A 64 -8.65 6.05 -15.49
N GLY A 65 -9.78 6.25 -14.80
CA GLY A 65 -10.76 5.20 -14.48
C GLY A 65 -10.37 4.29 -13.30
N MET A 66 -9.16 4.43 -12.75
CA MET A 66 -8.71 3.69 -11.58
C MET A 66 -9.22 4.36 -10.31
N LYS A 67 -10.07 3.67 -9.57
CA LYS A 67 -10.67 4.18 -8.34
C LYS A 67 -9.76 3.90 -7.16
N MET A 68 -9.63 4.88 -6.27
CA MET A 68 -8.87 4.75 -5.04
C MET A 68 -9.43 5.68 -3.97
N LYS A 69 -8.96 5.51 -2.73
CA LYS A 69 -9.27 6.42 -1.63
C LYS A 69 -8.02 7.15 -1.19
N VAL A 70 -8.14 8.44 -0.88
CA VAL A 70 -7.02 9.25 -0.38
C VAL A 70 -7.38 10.02 0.90
N ALA A 71 -6.36 10.32 1.69
CA ALA A 71 -6.40 11.20 2.85
C ALA A 71 -5.12 12.06 2.85
N GLY A 72 -5.15 13.18 3.57
CA GLY A 72 -4.03 14.12 3.62
C GLY A 72 -3.69 14.57 5.04
N SER A 73 -2.42 14.90 5.28
CA SER A 73 -1.99 15.70 6.43
C SER A 73 -2.53 17.13 6.35
N SER A 74 -2.53 17.88 7.46
CA SER A 74 -3.05 19.25 7.50
C SER A 74 -2.35 20.24 6.56
N ASP A 75 -1.04 20.07 6.37
CA ASP A 75 -0.22 20.85 5.45
C ASP A 75 -0.26 20.31 4.00
N GLY A 76 -0.91 19.17 3.77
CA GLY A 76 -1.08 18.54 2.47
C GLY A 76 0.18 17.90 1.89
N THR A 77 1.27 17.77 2.67
CA THR A 77 2.55 17.18 2.23
C THR A 77 2.59 15.66 2.37
N VAL A 78 1.67 15.07 3.13
CA VAL A 78 1.50 13.61 3.22
C VAL A 78 0.17 13.23 2.59
N ILE A 79 0.20 12.26 1.70
CA ILE A 79 -0.97 11.64 1.08
C ILE A 79 -0.97 10.16 1.43
N VAL A 80 -2.04 9.66 2.03
CA VAL A 80 -2.24 8.21 2.20
C VAL A 80 -3.27 7.75 1.19
N MET A 81 -2.89 6.82 0.32
CA MET A 81 -3.76 6.25 -0.71
C MET A 81 -4.04 4.77 -0.45
N PHE A 82 -5.31 4.37 -0.48
CA PHE A 82 -5.76 2.98 -0.42
C PHE A 82 -6.39 2.57 -1.75
N GLY A 83 -6.28 1.28 -2.10
CA GLY A 83 -7.02 0.70 -3.23
C GLY A 83 -8.54 0.85 -3.09
N SER A 84 -9.28 0.58 -4.18
CA SER A 84 -10.75 0.73 -4.20
C SER A 84 -11.47 -0.14 -3.18
N SER A 85 -10.99 -1.38 -2.98
CA SER A 85 -11.56 -2.37 -2.07
C SER A 85 -10.61 -2.70 -0.92
N SER A 86 -11.04 -2.41 0.31
CA SER A 86 -10.32 -2.81 1.52
C SER A 86 -10.57 -4.29 1.91
N MET A 87 -11.64 -4.91 1.40
CA MET A 87 -11.99 -6.30 1.69
C MET A 87 -11.26 -7.30 0.78
N SER A 88 -10.97 -6.89 -0.44
CA SER A 88 -10.18 -7.68 -1.40
C SER A 88 -9.17 -6.76 -2.09
N PRO A 89 -8.11 -6.35 -1.39
CA PRO A 89 -7.10 -5.47 -1.96
C PRO A 89 -6.39 -6.16 -3.14
N ASN A 90 -6.40 -5.51 -4.30
CA ASN A 90 -5.64 -5.96 -5.45
C ASN A 90 -4.31 -5.20 -5.52
N MET A 91 -3.22 -5.92 -5.31
CA MET A 91 -1.87 -5.36 -5.28
C MET A 91 -1.47 -4.68 -6.60
N GLN A 92 -1.83 -5.26 -7.74
CA GLN A 92 -1.52 -4.68 -9.04
C GLN A 92 -2.29 -3.37 -9.27
N GLU A 93 -3.55 -3.32 -8.84
CA GLU A 93 -4.37 -2.11 -8.86
C GLU A 93 -3.77 -1.00 -7.97
N ILE A 94 -3.31 -1.37 -6.77
CA ILE A 94 -2.71 -0.44 -5.82
C ILE A 94 -1.39 0.12 -6.36
N ASN A 95 -0.50 -0.73 -6.89
CA ASN A 95 0.77 -0.29 -7.49
C ASN A 95 0.52 0.60 -8.71
N THR A 96 -0.45 0.25 -9.55
CA THR A 96 -0.82 1.08 -10.71
C THR A 96 -1.37 2.44 -10.27
N SER A 97 -2.21 2.45 -9.21
CA SER A 97 -2.76 3.68 -8.64
C SER A 97 -1.67 4.60 -8.09
N TYR A 98 -0.65 4.05 -7.43
CA TYR A 98 0.52 4.78 -7.00
C TYR A 98 1.26 5.42 -8.18
N GLU A 99 1.54 4.67 -9.25
CA GLU A 99 2.24 5.19 -10.42
C GLU A 99 1.46 6.31 -11.13
N LEU A 100 0.13 6.24 -11.11
CA LEU A 100 -0.73 7.31 -11.60
C LEU A 100 -0.62 8.58 -10.74
N ILE A 101 -0.66 8.46 -9.41
CA ILE A 101 -0.42 9.60 -8.51
C ILE A 101 0.98 10.17 -8.74
N LYS A 102 2.02 9.34 -8.81
CA LYS A 102 3.40 9.76 -9.07
C LYS A 102 3.51 10.57 -10.36
N ARG A 103 2.84 10.14 -11.44
CA ARG A 103 2.82 10.88 -12.71
C ARG A 103 2.21 12.27 -12.54
N GLU A 104 1.11 12.40 -11.80
CA GLU A 104 0.46 13.69 -11.53
C GLU A 104 1.36 14.64 -10.71
N LEU A 105 2.07 14.08 -9.72
CA LEU A 105 3.05 14.83 -8.90
C LEU A 105 4.22 15.33 -9.74
N VAL A 106 4.80 14.45 -10.57
CA VAL A 106 5.91 14.80 -11.47
C VAL A 106 5.49 15.85 -12.49
N ALA A 107 4.31 15.71 -13.11
CA ALA A 107 3.78 16.70 -14.05
C ALA A 107 3.61 18.09 -13.40
N SER A 108 3.34 18.12 -12.10
CA SER A 108 3.19 19.34 -11.31
C SER A 108 4.47 19.83 -10.64
N LYS A 109 5.63 19.22 -10.94
CA LYS A 109 6.94 19.53 -10.34
C LYS A 109 6.95 19.44 -8.80
N ILE A 110 6.26 18.42 -8.29
CA ILE A 110 6.25 18.04 -6.88
C ILE A 110 7.14 16.80 -6.72
N GLY A 111 8.14 16.90 -5.86
CA GLY A 111 9.05 15.81 -5.54
C GLY A 111 8.45 14.87 -4.51
N ILE A 112 8.68 13.56 -4.69
CA ILE A 112 8.39 12.54 -3.68
C ILE A 112 9.64 12.37 -2.81
N ILE A 113 9.49 12.58 -1.51
CA ILE A 113 10.56 12.40 -0.52
C ILE A 113 10.62 10.94 -0.07
N LYS A 114 9.45 10.36 0.24
CA LYS A 114 9.34 9.03 0.82
C LYS A 114 8.04 8.35 0.41
N VAL A 115 8.13 7.03 0.22
CA VAL A 115 6.98 6.17 -0.05
C VAL A 115 7.00 5.01 0.93
N THR A 116 5.99 4.97 1.79
CA THR A 116 5.90 3.99 2.87
C THR A 116 4.75 3.02 2.56
N PRO A 117 5.00 1.71 2.43
CA PRO A 117 3.95 0.75 2.13
C PRO A 117 3.05 0.54 3.34
N VAL A 118 1.73 0.47 3.14
CA VAL A 118 0.76 0.19 4.19
C VAL A 118 0.29 -1.26 4.03
N ILE A 119 0.72 -2.11 4.95
CA ILE A 119 0.58 -3.57 4.86
C ILE A 119 -0.10 -4.12 6.11
N SER A 120 -0.95 -5.14 5.96
CA SER A 120 -1.38 -5.98 7.09
C SER A 120 -1.48 -7.42 6.64
N SER A 121 -0.97 -8.36 7.44
CA SER A 121 -1.01 -9.79 7.14
C SER A 121 -0.47 -10.13 5.74
N ASN A 122 0.64 -9.49 5.33
CA ASN A 122 1.25 -9.58 3.99
C ASN A 122 0.37 -9.10 2.83
N ILE A 123 -0.75 -8.42 3.11
CA ILE A 123 -1.62 -7.79 2.11
C ILE A 123 -1.28 -6.31 2.05
N LEU A 124 -1.00 -5.82 0.84
CA LEU A 124 -0.81 -4.40 0.57
C LEU A 124 -2.18 -3.72 0.50
N PHE A 125 -2.38 -2.67 1.31
CA PHE A 125 -3.59 -1.84 1.29
C PHE A 125 -3.40 -0.56 0.49
N GLY A 126 -2.16 -0.06 0.45
CA GLY A 126 -1.88 1.27 -0.05
C GLY A 126 -0.47 1.77 0.23
N TYR A 127 -0.29 3.07 0.05
CA TYR A 127 0.96 3.77 0.29
C TYR A 127 0.72 5.09 1.02
N ALA A 128 1.60 5.44 1.93
CA ALA A 128 1.79 6.81 2.39
C ALA A 128 2.89 7.46 1.55
N ILE A 129 2.61 8.63 0.98
CA ILE A 129 3.47 9.35 0.05
C ILE A 129 3.76 10.71 0.69
N GLU A 130 5.03 10.96 1.00
CA GLU A 130 5.52 12.23 1.54
C GLU A 130 6.14 13.05 0.41
N THR A 131 5.77 14.31 0.29
CA THR A 131 6.18 15.21 -0.80
C THR A 131 6.91 16.45 -0.31
N ASP A 132 7.70 17.06 -1.20
CA ASP A 132 8.45 18.30 -0.92
C ASP A 132 7.58 19.56 -0.83
N LYS A 133 6.34 19.49 -1.34
CA LYS A 133 5.36 20.56 -1.39
C LYS A 133 3.96 20.01 -1.10
N PRO A 134 3.02 20.85 -0.67
CA PRO A 134 1.62 20.46 -0.55
C PRO A 134 1.06 19.90 -1.87
N ALA A 135 0.56 18.68 -1.83
CA ALA A 135 0.12 17.91 -2.98
C ALA A 135 -1.29 17.35 -2.85
N TYR A 136 -1.80 17.23 -1.62
CA TYR A 136 -3.09 16.61 -1.36
C TYR A 136 -4.24 17.25 -2.17
N GLU A 137 -4.33 18.58 -2.19
CA GLU A 137 -5.37 19.33 -2.93
C GLU A 137 -5.34 19.09 -4.45
N LEU A 138 -4.17 18.84 -5.01
CA LEU A 138 -4.02 18.50 -6.43
C LEU A 138 -4.61 17.11 -6.71
N ILE A 139 -4.32 16.14 -5.83
CA ILE A 139 -4.72 14.75 -6.00
C ILE A 139 -6.19 14.53 -5.64
N SER A 140 -6.70 15.16 -4.59
CA SER A 140 -8.06 14.97 -4.06
C SER A 140 -9.16 15.44 -5.03
N LYS A 141 -8.82 16.29 -6.00
CA LYS A 141 -9.74 16.82 -7.03
C LYS A 141 -9.91 15.91 -8.25
N LYS A 142 -9.13 14.84 -8.37
CA LYS A 142 -9.19 13.93 -9.52
C LYS A 142 -10.48 13.08 -9.50
N ASN A 143 -11.37 13.32 -10.46
CA ASN A 143 -12.66 12.62 -10.60
C ASN A 143 -13.01 12.37 -12.07
N SER A 144 -12.05 11.86 -12.85
CA SER A 144 -12.24 11.54 -14.26
C SER A 144 -12.77 10.14 -14.52
#